data_AF-X0WA97-F1
#
_entry.id   AF-X0WA97-F1
#
_cell.length_a   1.000
_cell.length_b   1.000
_cell.length_c   1.000
_cell.angle_alpha   90.00
_cell.angle_beta   90.00
_cell.angle_gamma   90.00
#
_symmetry.space_group_name_H-M   'P 1'
#
loop_
_entity.id
_entity.type
_entity.pdbx_description
1 polymer ?
#
loop_
_entity_poly.entity_id
_entity_poly.type
_entity_poly.pdbx_seq_one_letter_code
_entity_poly.pdbx_strand_id
1 'polypeptide(L)'
;RFLSLSFDSPSTLVADRALLHSLESQSISARINEARGHCRKIDNIYNVYLNPWFHRVVGLKKNERKELARLFYSLSQSDSLMVDTLDAAANWLSSEAAVVLDLLGSGQLIEANRRIAQDRLHILPVRRVAALTMRSLRELEAEFITMTGAI
;
A
#
# COMPACT_ATOMS: atom_id res chain seq x y z
N ARG A 1 10.70 8.57 -4.54
CA ARG A 1 11.76 9.17 -5.39
C ARG A 1 11.21 9.82 -6.66
N PHE A 2 10.09 9.37 -7.23
CA PHE A 2 9.45 10.06 -8.38
C PHE A 2 9.27 11.57 -8.17
N LEU A 3 8.79 11.97 -6.99
CA LEU A 3 8.55 13.38 -6.66
C LEU A 3 9.81 14.22 -6.48
N SER A 4 10.99 13.62 -6.38
CA SER A 4 12.26 14.33 -6.21
C SER A 4 13.06 14.46 -7.52
N LEU A 5 12.48 14.02 -8.64
CA LEU A 5 13.09 14.13 -9.96
C LEU A 5 13.20 15.59 -10.40
N SER A 6 14.31 15.91 -11.06
CA SER A 6 14.56 17.20 -11.73
C SER A 6 15.50 16.97 -12.91
N PHE A 7 15.11 17.49 -14.07
CA PHE A 7 15.86 17.33 -15.32
C PHE A 7 16.77 18.53 -15.64
N ASP A 8 17.12 19.32 -14.62
CA ASP A 8 17.89 20.55 -14.78
C ASP A 8 19.40 20.28 -14.95
N SER A 9 19.86 19.07 -14.63
CA SER A 9 21.25 18.66 -14.77
C SER A 9 21.39 17.40 -15.65
N PRO A 10 22.30 17.38 -16.64
CA PRO A 10 22.59 16.19 -17.44
C PRO A 10 23.06 14.99 -16.59
N SER A 11 23.70 15.26 -15.46
CA SER A 11 24.26 14.24 -14.56
C SER A 11 23.19 13.46 -13.77
N THR A 12 22.03 14.07 -13.50
CA THR A 12 20.91 13.41 -12.81
C THR A 12 19.96 12.73 -13.79
N LEU A 13 19.93 13.21 -15.05
CA LEU A 13 18.98 12.79 -16.07
C LEU A 13 19.00 11.27 -16.37
N VAL A 14 20.18 10.65 -16.38
CA VAL A 14 20.31 9.20 -16.64
C VAL A 14 19.72 8.36 -15.50
N ALA A 15 20.05 8.70 -14.25
CA ALA A 15 19.54 8.01 -13.07
C ALA A 15 18.03 8.21 -12.91
N ASP A 16 17.56 9.42 -13.19
CA ASP A 16 16.16 9.81 -13.12
C ASP A 16 15.33 9.12 -14.20
N ARG A 17 15.87 8.96 -15.41
CA ARG A 17 15.24 8.18 -16.49
C ARG A 17 15.17 6.69 -16.19
N ALA A 18 16.21 6.12 -15.59
CA ALA A 18 16.20 4.72 -15.13
C ALA A 18 15.13 4.51 -14.05
N LEU A 19 14.95 5.46 -13.13
CA LEU A 19 13.86 5.41 -12.16
C LEU A 19 12.50 5.42 -12.85
N LEU A 20 12.27 6.32 -13.82
CA LEU A 20 11.01 6.39 -14.56
C LEU A 20 10.68 5.07 -15.27
N HIS A 21 11.64 4.46 -15.96
CA HIS A 21 11.44 3.15 -16.58
C HIS A 21 11.13 2.05 -15.54
N SER A 22 11.74 2.10 -14.36
CA SER A 22 11.41 1.15 -13.29
C SER A 22 9.97 1.31 -12.78
N LEU A 23 9.45 2.54 -12.77
CA LEU A 23 8.06 2.84 -12.37
C LEU A 23 7.06 2.44 -13.46
N GLU A 24 7.42 2.63 -14.72
CA GLU A 24 6.66 2.18 -15.90
C GLU A 24 6.55 0.65 -15.97
N SER A 25 7.60 -0.08 -15.57
CA SER A 25 7.70 -1.54 -15.72
C SER A 25 6.69 -2.38 -14.91
N GLN A 26 5.71 -1.76 -14.24
CA GLN A 26 4.71 -2.43 -13.39
C GLN A 26 5.30 -3.28 -12.25
N SER A 27 6.60 -3.16 -11.97
CA SER A 27 7.29 -3.87 -10.88
C SER A 27 6.68 -3.59 -9.51
N ILE A 28 6.13 -2.38 -9.32
CA ILE A 28 5.40 -1.99 -8.11
C ILE A 28 4.08 -2.77 -8.00
N SER A 29 3.33 -2.89 -9.10
CA SER A 29 2.06 -3.63 -9.12
C SER A 29 2.25 -5.11 -8.81
N ALA A 30 3.35 -5.73 -9.26
CA ALA A 30 3.69 -7.10 -8.91
C ALA A 30 3.88 -7.29 -7.38
N ARG A 31 4.59 -6.36 -6.73
CA ARG A 31 4.81 -6.39 -5.27
C ARG A 31 3.51 -6.14 -4.48
N ILE A 32 2.62 -5.29 -5.00
CA ILE A 32 1.31 -5.04 -4.39
C ILE A 32 0.42 -6.29 -4.49
N ASN A 33 0.44 -7.00 -5.63
CA ASN A 33 -0.30 -8.24 -5.80
C ASN A 33 0.20 -9.36 -4.88
N GLU A 34 1.50 -9.42 -4.62
CA GLU A 34 2.06 -10.31 -3.60
C GLU A 34 1.49 -9.98 -2.21
N ALA A 35 1.51 -8.70 -1.81
CA ALA A 35 0.92 -8.23 -0.56
C ALA A 35 -0.59 -8.56 -0.45
N ARG A 36 -1.36 -8.36 -1.52
CA ARG A 36 -2.79 -8.74 -1.61
C ARG A 36 -3.02 -10.21 -1.29
N GLY A 37 -2.12 -11.08 -1.74
CA GLY A 37 -2.15 -12.52 -1.44
C GLY A 37 -1.96 -12.83 0.05
N HIS A 38 -1.19 -12.02 0.78
CA HIS A 38 -1.01 -12.17 2.22
C HIS A 38 -2.24 -11.71 3.02
N CYS A 39 -2.90 -10.62 2.63
CA CYS A 39 -4.08 -10.12 3.32
C CYS A 39 -5.25 -11.12 3.30
N ARG A 40 -5.52 -11.73 2.13
CA ARG A 40 -6.53 -12.81 2.02
C ARG A 40 -6.19 -14.04 2.86
N LYS A 41 -4.90 -14.31 3.10
CA LYS A 41 -4.50 -15.42 3.96
C LYS A 41 -4.87 -15.18 5.43
N ILE A 42 -4.81 -13.95 5.93
CA ILE A 42 -5.14 -13.65 7.34
C ILE A 42 -6.60 -13.95 7.63
N ASP A 43 -7.52 -13.45 6.79
CA ASP A 43 -8.94 -13.72 6.93
C ASP A 43 -9.25 -15.22 6.80
N ASN A 44 -8.62 -15.88 5.83
CA ASN A 44 -8.78 -17.31 5.63
C ASN A 44 -8.24 -18.13 6.82
N ILE A 45 -7.10 -17.72 7.40
CA ILE A 45 -6.53 -18.37 8.58
C ILE A 45 -7.49 -18.26 9.76
N TYR A 46 -8.07 -17.08 9.97
CA TYR A 46 -9.03 -16.88 11.05
C TYR A 46 -10.28 -17.75 10.86
N ASN A 47 -10.90 -17.69 9.68
CA ASN A 47 -12.17 -18.37 9.43
C ASN A 47 -12.05 -19.90 9.38
N VAL A 48 -10.97 -20.43 8.79
CA VAL A 48 -10.80 -21.87 8.57
C VAL A 48 -10.18 -22.58 9.77
N TYR A 49 -9.22 -21.94 10.47
CA TYR A 49 -8.46 -22.62 11.52
C TYR A 49 -8.74 -22.04 12.92
N LEU A 50 -8.61 -20.72 13.09
CA LEU A 50 -8.66 -20.13 14.43
C LEU A 50 -10.08 -20.13 15.02
N ASN A 51 -11.08 -19.71 14.25
CA ASN A 51 -12.47 -19.64 14.72
C ASN A 51 -13.03 -21.03 15.11
N PRO A 52 -12.88 -22.10 14.31
CA PRO A 52 -13.27 -23.45 14.73
C PRO A 52 -12.47 -23.95 15.94
N TRP A 53 -11.18 -23.61 16.04
CA TRP A 53 -10.35 -23.99 17.18
C TRP A 53 -10.78 -23.27 18.47
N PHE A 54 -11.10 -21.97 18.41
CA PHE A 54 -11.69 -21.19 19.50
C PHE A 54 -13.09 -21.69 19.91
N HIS A 55 -13.79 -22.37 19.00
CA HIS A 55 -15.06 -23.01 19.33
C HIS A 55 -14.88 -24.36 20.03
N ARG A 56 -13.82 -25.10 19.69
CA ARG A 56 -13.62 -26.49 20.12
C ARG A 56 -12.70 -26.64 21.33
N VAL A 57 -11.64 -25.84 21.42
CA VAL A 57 -10.50 -26.09 22.31
C VAL A 57 -10.35 -25.01 23.36
N VAL A 58 -10.43 -23.74 22.96
CA VAL A 58 -10.32 -22.63 23.90
C VAL A 58 -11.70 -22.33 24.47
N GLY A 59 -11.85 -22.36 25.79
CA GLY A 59 -13.10 -22.06 26.50
C GLY A 59 -13.49 -20.57 26.45
N LEU A 60 -13.28 -19.88 25.33
CA LEU A 60 -13.62 -18.47 25.18
C LEU A 60 -15.12 -18.28 25.36
N LYS A 61 -15.47 -17.28 26.16
CA LYS A 61 -16.86 -16.84 26.34
C LYS A 61 -17.39 -16.33 25.00
N LYS A 62 -18.71 -16.42 24.81
CA LYS A 62 -19.38 -15.97 23.58
C LYS A 62 -19.01 -14.51 23.22
N ASN A 63 -18.84 -13.65 24.20
CA ASN A 63 -18.49 -12.24 24.00
C ASN A 63 -17.03 -12.08 23.53
N GLU A 64 -16.08 -12.79 24.14
CA GLU A 64 -14.66 -12.76 23.75
C GLU A 64 -14.46 -13.22 22.30
N ARG A 65 -15.19 -14.28 21.89
CA ARG A 65 -15.19 -14.74 20.49
C ARG A 65 -15.76 -13.71 19.52
N LYS A 66 -16.81 -13.00 19.92
CA LYS A 66 -17.43 -11.97 19.09
C LYS A 66 -16.49 -10.78 18.88
N GLU A 67 -15.78 -10.38 19.93
CA GLU A 67 -14.78 -9.31 19.83
C GLU A 67 -13.57 -9.74 18.98
N LEU A 68 -13.08 -10.99 19.13
CA LEU A 68 -12.04 -11.52 18.24
C LEU A 68 -12.49 -11.54 16.77
N ALA A 69 -13.70 -12.01 16.49
CA ALA A 69 -14.24 -12.02 15.14
C ALA A 69 -14.33 -10.61 14.53
N ARG A 70 -14.75 -9.63 15.33
CA ARG A 70 -14.79 -8.23 14.92
C ARG A 70 -13.40 -7.68 14.64
N LEU A 71 -12.41 -8.00 15.48
CA LEU A 71 -11.03 -7.54 15.32
C LEU A 71 -10.40 -8.10 14.03
N PHE A 72 -10.53 -9.40 13.78
CA PHE A 72 -10.02 -10.02 12.54
C PHE A 72 -10.75 -9.51 11.29
N TYR A 73 -12.05 -9.25 11.38
CA TYR A 73 -12.79 -8.60 10.31
C TYR A 73 -12.27 -7.18 10.03
N SER A 74 -12.10 -6.35 11.06
CA SER A 74 -11.55 -4.99 10.93
C SER A 74 -10.13 -4.99 10.35
N LEU A 75 -9.29 -5.95 10.74
CA LEU A 75 -7.95 -6.16 10.18
C LEU A 75 -8.03 -6.46 8.67
N SER A 76 -8.87 -7.43 8.27
CA SER A 76 -9.08 -7.80 6.88
C SER A 76 -9.56 -6.64 6.01
N GLN A 77 -10.49 -5.82 6.52
CA GLN A 77 -10.97 -4.63 5.81
C GLN A 77 -9.89 -3.55 5.68
N SER A 78 -9.14 -3.28 6.75
CA SER A 78 -8.08 -2.27 6.76
C SER A 78 -6.94 -2.64 5.81
N ASP A 79 -6.54 -3.91 5.81
CA ASP A 79 -5.55 -4.46 4.89
C ASP A 79 -6.00 -4.37 3.43
N SER A 80 -7.26 -4.71 3.14
CA SER A 80 -7.82 -4.62 1.78
C SER A 80 -7.81 -3.17 1.28
N LEU A 81 -8.24 -2.22 2.11
CA LEU A 81 -8.20 -0.79 1.78
C LEU A 81 -6.76 -0.30 1.53
N MET A 82 -5.79 -0.78 2.31
CA MET A 82 -4.37 -0.44 2.11
C MET A 82 -3.89 -0.91 0.74
N VAL A 83 -4.16 -2.17 0.41
CA VAL A 83 -3.76 -2.77 -0.86
C VAL A 83 -4.39 -2.03 -2.03
N ASP A 84 -5.68 -1.73 -1.98
CA ASP A 84 -6.38 -1.03 -3.07
C ASP A 84 -5.89 0.41 -3.24
N THR A 85 -5.58 1.09 -2.13
CA THR A 85 -4.97 2.43 -2.17
C THR A 85 -3.58 2.39 -2.80
N LEU A 86 -2.77 1.38 -2.46
CA LEU A 86 -1.44 1.20 -3.05
C LEU A 86 -1.52 0.85 -4.54
N ASP A 87 -2.47 0.00 -4.94
CA ASP A 87 -2.71 -0.39 -6.33
C ASP A 87 -3.11 0.84 -7.17
N ALA A 88 -4.05 1.65 -6.69
CA ALA A 88 -4.43 2.91 -7.31
C ALA A 88 -3.22 3.87 -7.45
N ALA A 89 -2.40 3.97 -6.40
CA ALA A 89 -1.19 4.81 -6.42
C ALA A 89 -0.14 4.31 -7.41
N ALA A 90 0.04 2.99 -7.53
CA ALA A 90 0.99 2.38 -8.45
C ALA A 90 0.57 2.58 -9.90
N ASN A 91 -0.71 2.37 -10.20
CA ASN A 91 -1.26 2.60 -11.53
C ASN A 91 -1.15 4.08 -11.94
N TRP A 92 -1.46 4.99 -11.02
CA TRP A 92 -1.26 6.43 -11.25
C TRP A 92 0.22 6.78 -11.49
N LEU A 93 1.14 6.29 -10.65
CA LEU A 93 2.58 6.53 -10.82
C LEU A 93 3.13 5.98 -12.14
N SER A 94 2.66 4.79 -12.56
CA SER A 94 3.07 4.18 -13.83
C SER A 94 2.58 5.03 -15.01
N SER A 95 1.35 5.54 -14.95
CA SER A 95 0.78 6.42 -15.99
C SER A 95 1.54 7.74 -16.08
N GLU A 96 1.82 8.40 -14.96
CA GLU A 96 2.57 9.67 -14.98
C GLU A 96 4.02 9.46 -15.39
N ALA A 97 4.66 8.35 -14.99
CA ALA A 97 6.01 8.03 -15.45
C ALA A 97 6.08 7.86 -16.97
N ALA A 98 5.10 7.21 -17.59
CA ALA A 98 5.02 7.07 -19.06
C ALA A 98 4.89 8.44 -19.75
N VAL A 99 3.99 9.31 -19.25
CA VAL A 99 3.82 10.67 -19.80
C VAL A 99 5.11 11.48 -19.69
N VAL A 100 5.80 11.43 -18.55
CA VAL A 100 7.08 12.13 -18.35
C VAL A 100 8.16 11.56 -19.27
N LEU A 101 8.22 10.24 -19.48
CA LEU A 101 9.16 9.62 -20.41
C LEU A 101 8.94 10.06 -21.85
N ASP A 102 7.69 10.19 -22.30
CA ASP A 102 7.36 10.70 -23.64
C ASP A 102 7.81 12.16 -23.83
N LEU A 103 7.61 13.00 -22.80
CA LEU A 103 8.08 14.39 -22.79
C LEU A 103 9.61 14.46 -22.86
N LEU A 104 10.32 13.60 -22.12
CA LEU A 104 11.77 13.49 -22.18
C LEU A 104 12.24 12.99 -23.56
N GLY A 105 11.57 11.99 -24.14
CA GLY A 105 11.85 11.47 -25.47
C GLY A 105 11.70 12.53 -26.57
N SER A 106 10.78 13.47 -26.36
CA SER A 106 10.51 14.60 -27.25
C SER A 106 11.35 15.85 -26.95
N GLY A 107 12.27 15.80 -25.98
CA GLY A 107 13.11 16.93 -25.59
C GLY A 107 12.39 18.05 -24.82
N GLN A 108 11.16 17.83 -24.37
CA GLN A 108 10.33 18.82 -23.68
C GLN A 108 10.61 18.89 -22.17
N LEU A 109 11.86 19.21 -21.80
CA LEU A 109 12.32 19.13 -20.40
C LEU A 109 11.57 20.08 -19.45
N ILE A 110 11.23 21.29 -19.91
CA ILE A 110 10.51 22.28 -19.09
C ILE A 110 9.11 21.76 -18.73
N GLU A 111 8.42 21.16 -19.69
CA GLU A 111 7.08 20.60 -19.50
C GLU A 111 7.12 19.36 -18.62
N ALA A 112 8.12 18.49 -18.79
CA ALA A 112 8.35 17.34 -17.91
C ALA A 112 8.55 17.76 -16.43
N ASN A 113 9.38 18.78 -16.18
CA ASN A 113 9.57 19.34 -14.84
C ASN A 113 8.28 19.95 -14.27
N ARG A 114 7.51 20.67 -15.09
CA ARG A 114 6.22 21.25 -14.67
C ARG A 114 5.24 20.16 -14.25
N ARG A 115 5.17 19.06 -15.00
CA ARG A 115 4.29 17.92 -14.71
C ARG A 115 4.63 17.27 -13.37
N ILE A 116 5.90 16.93 -13.13
CA ILE A 116 6.36 16.37 -11.85
C ILE A 116 6.02 17.31 -10.68
N ALA A 117 6.18 18.63 -10.88
CA ALA A 117 5.84 19.60 -9.84
C ALA A 117 4.35 19.60 -9.50
N GLN A 118 3.47 19.43 -10.49
CA GLN A 118 2.02 19.30 -10.27
C GLN A 118 1.67 17.98 -9.58
N ASP A 119 2.31 16.88 -9.96
CA ASP A 119 2.07 15.55 -9.40
C ASP A 119 2.40 15.46 -7.90
N ARG A 120 3.29 16.33 -7.40
CA ARG A 120 3.56 16.47 -5.95
C ARG A 120 2.33 16.81 -5.14
N LEU A 121 1.37 17.53 -5.69
CA LEU A 121 0.14 17.88 -5.00
C LEU A 121 -0.86 16.70 -5.01
N HIS A 122 -0.88 15.94 -6.10
CA HIS A 122 -1.82 14.82 -6.29
C HIS A 122 -1.52 13.59 -5.42
N ILE A 123 -0.28 13.40 -4.99
CA ILE A 123 0.12 12.26 -4.16
C ILE A 123 -0.10 12.46 -2.65
N LEU A 124 -0.37 13.70 -2.20
CA LEU A 124 -0.56 14.01 -0.78
C LEU A 124 -1.75 13.27 -0.16
N PRO A 125 -2.93 13.19 -0.81
CA PRO A 125 -4.06 12.41 -0.30
C PRO A 125 -3.70 10.92 -0.13
N VAL A 126 -3.01 10.32 -1.10
CA VAL A 126 -2.57 8.92 -1.05
C VAL A 126 -1.65 8.67 0.14
N ARG A 127 -0.66 9.55 0.36
CA ARG A 127 0.23 9.47 1.53
C ARG A 127 -0.53 9.54 2.84
N ARG A 128 -1.55 10.40 2.91
CA ARG A 128 -2.40 10.54 4.10
C ARG A 128 -3.20 9.27 4.36
N VAL A 129 -3.82 8.70 3.33
CA VAL A 129 -4.58 7.44 3.46
C VAL A 129 -3.66 6.31 3.91
N ALA A 130 -2.51 6.12 3.25
CA ALA A 130 -1.55 5.08 3.65
C ALA A 130 -1.07 5.23 5.10
N ALA A 131 -0.79 6.47 5.55
CA ALA A 131 -0.41 6.73 6.93
C ALA A 131 -1.52 6.42 7.94
N LEU A 132 -2.78 6.76 7.60
CA LEU A 132 -3.94 6.44 8.42
C LEU A 132 -4.17 4.94 8.51
N THR A 133 -4.10 4.23 7.39
CA THR A 133 -4.28 2.77 7.37
C THR A 133 -3.20 2.05 8.17
N MET A 134 -1.94 2.45 8.02
CA MET A 134 -0.83 1.92 8.84
C MET A 134 -1.03 2.16 10.33
N ARG A 135 -1.58 3.32 10.70
CA ARG A 135 -1.92 3.61 12.09
C ARG A 135 -3.02 2.68 12.61
N SER A 136 -4.10 2.51 11.84
CA SER A 136 -5.20 1.61 12.21
C SER A 136 -4.74 0.15 12.36
N LEU A 137 -3.83 -0.32 11.49
CA LEU A 137 -3.25 -1.66 11.62
C LEU A 137 -2.46 -1.82 12.93
N ARG A 138 -1.67 -0.82 13.32
CA ARG A 138 -0.93 -0.84 14.61
C ARG A 138 -1.86 -0.77 15.82
N GLU A 139 -2.96 -0.02 15.71
CA GLU A 139 -3.98 0.04 16.76
C GLU A 139 -4.65 -1.34 16.94
N LEU A 140 -5.00 -2.00 15.85
CA LEU A 140 -5.56 -3.36 15.87
C LEU A 140 -4.56 -4.41 16.39
N GLU A 141 -3.28 -4.28 16.05
CA GLU A 141 -2.20 -5.12 16.60
C GLU A 141 -2.09 -4.97 18.12
N ALA A 142 -2.12 -3.72 18.63
CA ALA A 142 -2.09 -3.45 20.06
C ALA A 142 -3.34 -3.98 20.79
N GLU A 143 -4.52 -3.86 20.19
CA GLU A 143 -5.76 -4.45 20.71
C GLU A 143 -5.66 -5.97 20.78
N PHE A 144 -5.13 -6.62 19.75
CA PHE A 144 -4.93 -8.07 19.73
C PHE A 144 -3.99 -8.53 20.85
N ILE A 145 -2.83 -7.88 21.01
CA ILE A 145 -1.87 -8.15 22.10
C ILE A 145 -2.55 -8.03 23.46
N THR A 146 -3.32 -6.95 23.66
CA THR A 146 -4.04 -6.70 24.92
C THR A 146 -5.11 -7.77 25.19
N MET A 147 -5.85 -8.20 24.17
CA MET A 147 -6.91 -9.20 24.30
C MET A 147 -6.37 -10.62 24.53
N THR A 148 -5.22 -10.95 23.94
CA THR A 148 -4.69 -12.32 23.97
C THR A 148 -3.63 -12.53 25.05
N GLY A 149 -3.04 -11.46 25.58
CA GLY A 149 -1.91 -11.54 26.51
C GLY A 149 -0.65 -12.09 25.86
N ALA A 150 -0.57 -12.09 24.52
CA ALA A 150 0.60 -12.51 23.77
C ALA A 150 1.71 -11.47 23.94
N ILE A 151 2.83 -11.85 24.56
CA ILE A 151 4.07 -11.05 24.67
C ILE A 151 5.10 -11.66 23.72
#